data_AF-A0A2B4PX35-F1
#
_entry.id   AF-A0A2B4PX35-F1
#
_cell.length_a   1.000
_cell.length_b   1.000
_cell.length_c   1.000
_cell.angle_alpha   90.00
_cell.angle_beta   90.00
_cell.angle_gamma   90.00
#
_symmetry.space_group_name_H-M   'P 1'
#
loop_
_entity.id
_entity.type
_entity.pdbx_description
1 polymer ?
#
loop_
_entity_poly.entity_id
_entity_poly.type
_entity_poly.pdbx_seq_one_letter_code
_entity_poly.pdbx_strand_id
1 'polypeptide(L)'
;MAHDRLGRVCYNLEKMQEAKKHYKIALDIAIEIGYRQGEGTSNGNLGNVFLSLGEYQKAKEYYKKALDIAIEIGDRGGEGKRNANLGTVFYSLGENQKAKEYLEKALDIAIEIGDRAGEGITNGNLGTVFHSLGEYQKAKEYYVKALEIAIEIGDRRQEGRINKDLGDVFDSLGEYQKAKEYSEKALDIAIEIGDRQGEGAANGNLGNVFNSLGEYQKAKEYYKKALDILQTKIAKSVAKVLGTTPLVKTLDKARNTLREKRNRNDKYCHDKYKDTLACVQT
;
A
#
# COMPACT_ATOMS: atom_id res chain seq x y z
N MET A 1 12.46 -6.30 24.44
CA MET A 1 12.82 -5.12 23.62
C MET A 1 13.49 -5.44 22.28
N ALA A 2 14.54 -6.27 22.21
CA ALA A 2 15.24 -6.56 20.94
C ALA A 2 14.35 -7.24 19.89
N HIS A 3 13.56 -8.24 20.29
CA HIS A 3 12.64 -8.91 19.37
C HIS A 3 11.55 -7.99 18.81
N ASP A 4 11.00 -7.06 19.60
CA ASP A 4 10.03 -6.09 19.08
C ASP A 4 10.65 -5.20 17.98
N ARG A 5 11.88 -4.72 18.20
CA ARG A 5 12.61 -3.93 17.19
C ARG A 5 12.92 -4.73 15.93
N LEU A 6 13.38 -5.98 16.07
CA LEU A 6 13.59 -6.89 14.94
C LEU A 6 12.28 -7.15 14.19
N GLY A 7 11.18 -7.36 14.91
CA GLY A 7 9.85 -7.50 14.32
C GLY A 7 9.47 -6.30 13.45
N ARG A 8 9.72 -5.07 13.94
CA ARG A 8 9.46 -3.83 13.16
C ARG A 8 10.31 -3.74 11.92
N VAL A 9 11.59 -4.09 12.01
CA VAL A 9 12.48 -4.12 10.85
C VAL A 9 12.01 -5.15 9.82
N CYS A 10 11.70 -6.38 10.24
CA CYS A 10 11.17 -7.41 9.35
C CYS A 10 9.83 -6.99 8.72
N TYR A 11 8.96 -6.31 9.48
CA TYR A 11 7.69 -5.79 8.98
C TYR A 11 7.90 -4.75 7.86
N ASN A 12 8.81 -3.79 8.09
CA ASN A 12 9.16 -2.77 7.11
C ASN A 12 9.87 -3.35 5.86
N LEU A 13 10.55 -4.49 6.01
CA LEU A 13 11.14 -5.26 4.90
C LEU A 13 10.15 -6.21 4.22
N GLU A 14 8.85 -6.13 4.55
CA GLU A 14 7.77 -6.98 4.04
C GLU A 14 7.93 -8.47 4.35
N LYS A 15 8.77 -8.82 5.33
CA LYS A 15 9.00 -10.20 5.78
C LYS A 15 8.02 -10.58 6.89
N MET A 16 6.74 -10.68 6.52
CA MET A 16 5.63 -10.82 7.47
C MET A 16 5.75 -12.04 8.40
N GLN A 17 6.26 -13.17 7.90
CA GLN A 17 6.44 -14.38 8.75
C GLN A 17 7.57 -14.22 9.77
N GLU A 18 8.68 -13.57 9.39
CA GLU A 18 9.77 -13.26 10.33
C GLU A 18 9.31 -12.24 11.38
N ALA A 19 8.60 -11.20 10.95
CA ALA A 19 8.02 -10.20 11.85
C ALA A 19 7.08 -10.85 12.87
N LYS A 20 6.16 -11.71 12.41
CA LYS A 20 5.25 -12.50 13.24
C LYS A 20 6.01 -13.31 14.31
N LYS A 21 7.07 -14.01 13.92
CA LYS A 21 7.89 -14.82 14.84
C LYS A 21 8.48 -13.95 15.94
N HIS A 22 9.09 -12.83 15.56
CA HIS A 22 9.70 -11.91 16.53
C HIS A 22 8.69 -11.27 17.46
N TYR A 23 7.53 -10.82 16.97
CA TYR A 23 6.49 -10.25 17.83
C TYR A 23 5.86 -11.28 18.76
N LYS A 24 5.74 -12.55 18.35
CA LYS A 24 5.30 -13.63 19.27
C LYS A 24 6.28 -13.84 20.42
N ILE A 25 7.57 -13.94 20.11
CA ILE A 25 8.59 -14.08 21.17
C ILE A 25 8.59 -12.85 22.09
N ALA A 26 8.45 -11.64 21.53
CA ALA A 26 8.34 -10.42 22.33
C ALA A 26 7.10 -10.42 23.23
N LEU A 27 5.98 -10.94 22.74
CA LEU A 27 4.73 -11.09 23.49
C LEU A 27 4.92 -12.07 24.66
N ASP A 28 5.45 -13.26 24.39
CA ASP A 28 5.64 -14.31 25.40
C ASP A 28 6.55 -13.82 26.54
N ILE A 29 7.65 -13.16 26.21
CA ILE A 29 8.56 -12.55 27.19
C ILE A 29 7.85 -11.45 28.00
N ALA A 30 7.05 -10.60 27.35
CA ALA A 30 6.35 -9.51 28.04
C ALA A 30 5.33 -10.05 29.06
N ILE A 31 4.64 -11.15 28.72
CA ILE A 31 3.73 -11.84 29.63
C ILE A 31 4.51 -12.45 30.80
N GLU A 32 5.61 -13.16 30.52
CA GLU A 32 6.41 -13.84 31.55
C GLU A 32 6.95 -12.88 32.61
N ILE A 33 7.39 -11.69 32.20
CA ILE A 33 7.93 -10.67 33.13
C ILE A 33 6.85 -9.70 33.66
N GLY A 34 5.58 -9.88 33.31
CA GLY A 34 4.47 -9.01 33.75
C GLY A 34 4.49 -7.58 33.15
N TYR A 35 5.16 -7.37 32.02
CA TYR A 35 5.27 -6.05 31.39
C TYR A 35 4.08 -5.74 30.48
N ARG A 36 2.97 -5.27 31.07
CA ARG A 36 1.69 -5.00 30.38
C ARG A 36 1.81 -4.08 29.17
N GLN A 37 2.55 -2.98 29.26
CA GLN A 37 2.74 -2.07 28.12
C GLN A 37 3.42 -2.77 26.92
N GLY A 38 4.39 -3.65 27.19
CA GLY A 38 5.05 -4.46 26.15
C GLY A 38 4.14 -5.51 25.54
N GLU A 39 3.26 -6.11 26.35
CA GLU A 39 2.24 -7.04 25.92
C GLU A 39 1.23 -6.36 24.96
N GLY A 40 0.73 -5.18 25.33
CA GLY A 40 -0.18 -4.39 24.50
C GLY A 40 0.46 -3.96 23.17
N THR A 41 1.73 -3.55 23.22
CA THR A 41 2.52 -3.22 22.02
C THR A 41 2.67 -4.42 21.09
N SER A 42 3.05 -5.58 21.64
CA SER A 42 3.29 -6.81 20.85
C SER A 42 1.99 -7.36 20.25
N ASN A 43 0.88 -7.34 21.00
CA ASN A 43 -0.45 -7.67 20.47
C ASN A 43 -0.83 -6.74 19.31
N GLY A 44 -0.66 -5.43 19.48
CA GLY A 44 -0.93 -4.47 18.41
C GLY A 44 -0.09 -4.70 17.16
N ASN A 45 1.20 -5.01 17.32
CA ASN A 45 2.10 -5.32 16.22
C ASN A 45 1.74 -6.63 15.50
N LEU A 46 1.31 -7.66 16.24
CA LEU A 46 0.76 -8.88 15.64
C LEU A 46 -0.54 -8.58 14.88
N GLY A 47 -1.41 -7.72 15.42
CA GLY A 47 -2.59 -7.23 14.72
C GLY A 47 -2.25 -6.61 13.36
N ASN A 48 -1.23 -5.75 13.30
CA ASN A 48 -0.75 -5.15 12.05
C ASN A 48 -0.26 -6.22 11.06
N VAL A 49 0.48 -7.24 11.54
CA VAL A 49 0.96 -8.34 10.69
C VAL A 49 -0.20 -9.13 10.10
N PHE A 50 -1.19 -9.51 10.92
CA PHE A 50 -2.34 -10.27 10.45
C PHE A 50 -3.22 -9.45 9.49
N LEU A 51 -3.35 -8.14 9.73
CA LEU A 51 -4.03 -7.23 8.81
C LEU A 51 -3.33 -7.21 7.45
N SER A 52 -1.99 -7.08 7.42
CA SER A 52 -1.22 -7.11 6.17
C SER A 52 -1.26 -8.47 5.44
N LEU A 53 -1.50 -9.56 6.16
CA LEU A 53 -1.68 -10.89 5.58
C LEU A 53 -3.13 -11.16 5.11
N GLY A 54 -4.07 -10.23 5.32
CA GLY A 54 -5.49 -10.43 5.03
C GLY A 54 -6.21 -11.36 6.03
N GLU A 55 -5.56 -11.72 7.14
CA GLU A 55 -6.12 -12.56 8.20
C GLU A 55 -6.93 -11.70 9.19
N TYR A 56 -7.98 -11.03 8.70
CA TYR A 56 -8.72 -9.98 9.43
C TYR A 56 -9.31 -10.43 10.77
N GLN A 57 -9.79 -11.67 10.87
CA GLN A 57 -10.32 -12.19 12.14
C GLN A 57 -9.26 -12.27 13.23
N LYS A 58 -8.03 -12.71 12.88
CA LYS A 58 -6.92 -12.72 13.84
C LYS A 58 -6.46 -11.31 14.17
N ALA A 59 -6.39 -10.43 13.18
CA ALA A 59 -6.08 -9.01 13.42
C ALA A 59 -7.02 -8.40 14.46
N LYS A 60 -8.33 -8.66 14.33
CA LYS A 60 -9.37 -8.26 15.29
C LYS A 60 -9.08 -8.75 16.71
N GLU A 61 -8.78 -10.03 16.88
CA GLU A 61 -8.47 -10.63 18.19
C GLU A 61 -7.28 -9.94 18.86
N TYR A 62 -6.18 -9.77 18.13
CA TYR A 62 -4.97 -9.15 18.66
C TYR A 62 -5.16 -7.65 18.97
N TYR A 63 -5.89 -6.91 18.13
CA TYR A 63 -6.18 -5.51 18.43
C TYR A 63 -7.12 -5.34 19.62
N LYS A 64 -8.10 -6.23 19.82
CA LYS A 64 -8.94 -6.22 21.03
C LYS A 64 -8.12 -6.41 22.29
N LYS A 65 -7.23 -7.41 22.32
CA LYS A 65 -6.31 -7.61 23.45
C LYS A 65 -5.44 -6.37 23.70
N ALA A 66 -4.90 -5.77 22.64
CA ALA A 66 -4.11 -4.55 22.75
C ALA A 66 -4.93 -3.34 23.25
N LEU A 67 -6.21 -3.25 22.86
CA LEU A 67 -7.14 -2.22 23.32
C LEU A 67 -7.45 -2.39 24.82
N ASP A 68 -7.80 -3.60 25.24
CA ASP A 68 -8.11 -3.91 26.65
C ASP A 68 -6.90 -3.55 27.56
N ILE A 69 -5.69 -3.88 27.11
CA ILE A 69 -4.45 -3.51 27.81
C ILE A 69 -4.24 -1.99 27.86
N ALA A 70 -4.47 -1.29 26.74
CA ALA A 70 -4.30 0.16 26.69
C ALA A 70 -5.24 0.87 27.67
N ILE A 71 -6.49 0.39 27.78
CA ILE A 71 -7.47 0.88 28.76
C ILE A 71 -7.00 0.57 30.19
N GLU A 72 -6.57 -0.67 30.46
CA GLU A 72 -6.12 -1.10 31.79
C GLU A 72 -4.96 -0.25 32.33
N ILE A 73 -4.00 0.12 31.47
CA ILE A 73 -2.83 0.91 31.87
C ILE A 73 -3.03 2.42 31.74
N GLY A 74 -4.20 2.88 31.29
CA GLY A 74 -4.50 4.30 31.06
C GLY A 74 -3.76 4.93 29.86
N ASP A 75 -3.31 4.14 28.89
CA ASP A 75 -2.67 4.63 27.67
C ASP A 75 -3.73 5.11 26.67
N ARG A 76 -4.19 6.35 26.84
CA ARG A 76 -5.23 6.96 26.00
C ARG A 76 -4.81 7.05 24.53
N GLY A 77 -3.55 7.35 24.25
CA GLY A 77 -3.02 7.36 22.89
C GLY A 77 -2.98 5.98 22.24
N GLY A 78 -2.64 4.94 23.02
CA GLY A 78 -2.76 3.54 22.63
C GLY A 78 -4.20 3.15 22.33
N GLU A 79 -5.14 3.54 23.19
CA GLU A 79 -6.57 3.27 23.04
C GLU A 79 -7.12 3.84 21.72
N GLY A 80 -6.83 5.10 21.41
CA GLY A 80 -7.24 5.73 20.15
C GLY A 80 -6.71 4.99 18.92
N LYS A 81 -5.43 4.63 18.93
CA LYS A 81 -4.80 3.85 17.85
C LYS A 81 -5.42 2.47 17.67
N ARG A 82 -5.77 1.77 18.75
CA ARG A 82 -6.40 0.44 18.66
C ARG A 82 -7.85 0.52 18.20
N ASN A 83 -8.59 1.55 18.59
CA ASN A 83 -9.91 1.84 18.04
C ASN A 83 -9.83 2.09 16.53
N ALA A 84 -8.91 2.94 16.05
CA ALA A 84 -8.74 3.19 14.61
C ALA A 84 -8.39 1.92 13.81
N ASN A 85 -7.49 1.10 14.37
CA ASN A 85 -7.10 -0.19 13.79
C ASN A 85 -8.28 -1.18 13.72
N LEU A 86 -9.09 -1.26 14.78
CA LEU A 86 -10.30 -2.09 14.79
C LEU A 86 -11.32 -1.59 13.78
N GLY A 87 -11.49 -0.26 13.66
CA GLY A 87 -12.32 0.35 12.63
C GLY A 87 -11.94 -0.12 11.22
N THR A 88 -10.65 -0.08 10.90
CA THR A 88 -10.11 -0.56 9.62
C THR A 88 -10.37 -2.07 9.41
N VAL A 89 -10.22 -2.87 10.47
CA VAL A 89 -10.49 -4.33 10.40
C VAL A 89 -11.97 -4.62 10.17
N PHE A 90 -12.87 -3.95 10.89
CA PHE A 90 -14.31 -4.13 10.70
C PHE A 90 -14.75 -3.69 9.31
N TYR A 91 -14.19 -2.61 8.78
CA TYR A 91 -14.41 -2.20 7.39
C TYR A 91 -13.96 -3.29 6.41
N SER A 92 -12.76 -3.86 6.62
CA SER A 92 -12.24 -4.97 5.79
C SER A 92 -13.07 -6.25 5.88
N LEU A 93 -13.84 -6.43 6.96
CA LEU A 93 -14.80 -7.52 7.16
C LEU A 93 -16.20 -7.22 6.59
N GLY A 94 -16.43 -6.02 6.04
CA GLY A 94 -17.74 -5.55 5.57
C GLY A 94 -18.69 -5.14 6.69
N GLU A 95 -18.22 -5.05 7.94
CA GLU A 95 -19.01 -4.66 9.10
C GLU A 95 -18.97 -3.13 9.29
N ASN A 96 -19.45 -2.39 8.28
CA ASN A 96 -19.31 -0.93 8.17
C ASN A 96 -19.87 -0.14 9.38
N GLN A 97 -20.98 -0.59 9.97
CA GLN A 97 -21.56 0.07 11.14
C GLN A 97 -20.63 -0.02 12.37
N LYS A 98 -19.99 -1.18 12.59
CA LYS A 98 -19.00 -1.31 13.66
C LYS A 98 -17.73 -0.54 13.33
N ALA A 99 -17.31 -0.53 12.06
CA ALA A 99 -16.17 0.26 11.64
C ALA A 99 -16.34 1.73 12.03
N LYS A 100 -17.52 2.29 11.74
CA LYS A 100 -17.92 3.64 12.15
C LYS A 100 -17.81 3.84 13.67
N GLU A 101 -18.44 2.98 14.47
CA GLU A 101 -18.42 3.12 15.95
C GLU A 101 -17.00 3.17 16.54
N TYR A 102 -16.10 2.30 16.06
CA TYR A 102 -14.70 2.30 16.51
C TYR A 102 -13.94 3.52 16.00
N LEU A 103 -14.20 3.99 14.78
CA LEU A 103 -13.54 5.18 14.25
C LEU A 103 -14.03 6.47 14.92
N GLU A 104 -15.32 6.58 15.28
CA GLU A 104 -15.85 7.72 16.05
C GLU A 104 -15.17 7.81 17.42
N LYS A 105 -15.01 6.68 18.13
CA LYS A 105 -14.23 6.63 19.38
C LYS A 105 -12.78 7.03 19.20
N ALA A 106 -12.14 6.55 18.12
CA ALA A 106 -10.76 6.93 17.82
C ALA A 106 -10.61 8.42 17.53
N LEU A 107 -11.60 9.01 16.86
CA LEU A 107 -11.63 10.44 16.53
C LEU A 107 -11.77 11.28 17.80
N ASP A 108 -12.73 10.93 18.67
CA ASP A 108 -12.92 11.62 19.95
C ASP A 108 -11.64 11.60 20.79
N ILE A 109 -10.96 10.44 20.85
CA ILE A 109 -9.68 10.29 21.55
C ILE A 109 -8.58 11.14 20.91
N ALA A 110 -8.45 11.13 19.59
CA ALA A 110 -7.42 11.89 18.90
C ALA A 110 -7.57 13.40 19.16
N ILE A 111 -8.81 13.90 19.17
CA ILE A 111 -9.13 15.29 19.52
C ILE A 111 -8.79 15.56 21.00
N GLU A 112 -9.21 14.69 21.91
CA GLU A 112 -8.98 14.81 23.35
C GLU A 112 -7.48 14.96 23.70
N ILE A 113 -6.62 14.17 23.05
CA ILE A 113 -5.17 14.18 23.32
C ILE A 113 -4.37 15.13 22.42
N GLY A 114 -5.03 15.82 21.49
CA GLY A 114 -4.38 16.70 20.50
C GLY A 114 -3.53 15.99 19.45
N ASP A 115 -3.80 14.71 19.16
CA ASP A 115 -3.14 13.96 18.09
C ASP A 115 -3.71 14.35 16.72
N ARG A 116 -3.22 15.48 16.19
CA ARG A 116 -3.70 16.04 14.92
C ARG A 116 -3.50 15.09 13.74
N ALA A 117 -2.39 14.35 13.72
CA ALA A 117 -2.15 13.35 12.68
C ALA A 117 -3.15 12.17 12.77
N GLY A 118 -3.40 11.68 13.99
CA GLY A 118 -4.41 10.66 14.26
C GLY A 118 -5.82 11.11 13.90
N GLU A 119 -6.16 12.37 14.15
CA GLU A 119 -7.44 12.98 13.78
C GLU A 119 -7.62 12.99 12.25
N GLY A 120 -6.62 13.44 11.50
CA GLY A 120 -6.66 13.47 10.03
C GLY A 120 -6.83 12.09 9.41
N ILE A 121 -6.06 11.10 9.89
CA ILE A 121 -6.17 9.69 9.45
C ILE A 121 -7.57 9.14 9.75
N THR A 122 -8.10 9.41 10.95
CA THR A 122 -9.41 8.87 11.36
C THR A 122 -10.56 9.51 10.59
N ASN A 123 -10.51 10.81 10.33
CA ASN A 123 -11.46 11.48 9.43
C ASN A 123 -11.43 10.84 8.03
N GLY A 124 -10.25 10.60 7.45
CA GLY A 124 -10.13 9.93 6.15
C GLY A 124 -10.78 8.54 6.14
N ASN A 125 -10.53 7.75 7.18
CA ASN A 125 -11.13 6.42 7.33
C ASN A 125 -12.66 6.47 7.48
N LEU A 126 -13.20 7.44 8.24
CA LEU A 126 -14.65 7.67 8.31
C LEU A 126 -15.22 8.06 6.95
N GLY A 127 -14.52 8.91 6.20
CA GLY A 127 -14.84 9.25 4.82
C GLY A 127 -15.00 8.01 3.94
N THR A 128 -14.05 7.07 4.04
CA THR A 128 -14.11 5.78 3.34
C THR A 128 -15.31 4.94 3.75
N VAL A 129 -15.59 4.84 5.06
CA VAL A 129 -16.75 4.09 5.56
C VAL A 129 -18.06 4.70 5.04
N PHE A 130 -18.24 6.03 5.13
CA PHE A 130 -19.45 6.69 4.62
C PHE A 130 -19.59 6.57 3.10
N HIS A 131 -18.48 6.64 2.36
CA HIS A 131 -18.50 6.41 0.91
C HIS A 131 -18.99 5.00 0.58
N SER A 132 -18.51 3.97 1.30
CA SER A 132 -18.97 2.59 1.11
C SER A 132 -20.43 2.35 1.46
N LEU A 133 -21.01 3.19 2.32
CA LEU A 133 -22.43 3.18 2.69
C LEU A 133 -23.31 3.94 1.70
N GLY A 134 -22.73 4.57 0.67
CA GLY A 134 -23.44 5.44 -0.27
C GLY A 134 -23.78 6.83 0.29
N GLU A 135 -23.29 7.17 1.48
CA GLU A 135 -23.51 8.46 2.13
C GLU A 135 -22.47 9.49 1.66
N TYR A 136 -22.45 9.76 0.35
CA TYR A 136 -21.38 10.53 -0.31
C TYR A 136 -21.21 11.96 0.22
N GLN A 137 -22.30 12.61 0.65
CA GLN A 137 -22.24 13.93 1.24
C GLN A 137 -21.48 13.94 2.58
N LYS A 138 -21.71 12.93 3.44
CA LYS A 138 -20.94 12.79 4.68
C LYS A 138 -19.50 12.37 4.42
N ALA A 139 -19.28 11.50 3.44
CA ALA A 139 -17.93 11.12 3.02
C ALA A 139 -17.11 12.34 2.65
N LYS A 140 -17.68 13.25 1.85
CA LYS A 140 -17.08 14.54 1.48
C LYS A 140 -16.70 15.37 2.71
N GLU A 141 -17.60 15.53 3.67
CA GLU A 141 -17.35 16.32 4.88
C GLU A 141 -16.15 15.79 5.68
N TYR A 142 -16.07 14.48 5.86
CA TYR A 142 -14.95 13.84 6.56
C TYR A 142 -13.64 13.94 5.77
N TYR A 143 -13.67 13.74 4.46
CA TYR A 143 -12.46 13.88 3.64
C TYR A 143 -11.97 15.33 3.56
N VAL A 144 -12.86 16.33 3.54
CA VAL A 144 -12.44 17.75 3.58
C VAL A 144 -11.72 18.07 4.88
N LYS A 145 -12.26 17.63 6.04
CA LYS A 145 -11.57 17.78 7.33
C LYS A 145 -10.21 17.08 7.34
N ALA A 146 -10.14 15.86 6.80
CA ALA A 146 -8.88 15.13 6.68
C ALA A 146 -7.87 15.87 5.79
N LEU A 147 -8.33 16.49 4.70
CA LEU A 147 -7.50 17.24 3.77
C LEU A 147 -6.94 18.50 4.43
N GLU A 148 -7.78 19.27 5.12
CA GLU A 148 -7.38 20.46 5.88
C GLU A 148 -6.27 20.11 6.88
N ILE A 149 -6.44 19.01 7.62
CA ILE A 149 -5.45 18.51 8.57
C ILE A 149 -4.15 18.09 7.87
N ALA A 150 -4.23 17.35 6.77
CA ALA A 150 -3.06 16.90 6.03
C ALA A 150 -2.21 18.08 5.52
N ILE A 151 -2.88 19.15 5.06
CA ILE A 151 -2.23 20.40 4.66
C ILE A 151 -1.61 21.10 5.88
N GLU A 152 -2.36 21.21 6.98
CA GLU A 152 -1.91 21.84 8.23
C GLU A 152 -0.61 21.22 8.77
N ILE A 153 -0.50 19.90 8.75
CA ILE A 153 0.68 19.18 9.26
C ILE A 153 1.76 18.93 8.19
N GLY A 154 1.50 19.32 6.94
CA GLY A 154 2.43 19.12 5.82
C GLY A 154 2.58 17.68 5.32
N ASP A 155 1.61 16.79 5.58
CA ASP A 155 1.64 15.41 5.08
C ASP A 155 1.16 15.35 3.62
N ARG A 156 2.08 15.66 2.69
CA ARG A 156 1.83 15.62 1.24
C ARG A 156 1.34 14.25 0.76
N ARG A 157 1.77 13.15 1.40
CA ARG A 157 1.33 11.81 0.99
C ARG A 157 -0.14 11.59 1.33
N GLN A 158 -0.58 11.98 2.53
CA GLN A 158 -2.01 11.92 2.86
C GLN A 158 -2.83 12.91 2.05
N GLU A 159 -2.31 14.11 1.81
CA GLU A 159 -2.98 15.10 0.97
C GLU A 159 -3.30 14.53 -0.43
N GLY A 160 -2.33 13.88 -1.09
CA GLY A 160 -2.55 13.27 -2.40
C GLY A 160 -3.59 12.15 -2.38
N ARG A 161 -3.57 11.30 -1.35
CA ARG A 161 -4.56 10.22 -1.17
C ARG A 161 -5.97 10.76 -0.95
N ILE A 162 -6.11 11.77 -0.10
CA ILE A 162 -7.42 12.36 0.21
C ILE A 162 -7.96 13.13 -1.00
N ASN A 163 -7.12 13.82 -1.77
CA ASN A 163 -7.55 14.43 -3.04
C ASN A 163 -8.07 13.36 -4.01
N LYS A 164 -7.38 12.22 -4.13
CA LYS A 164 -7.85 11.11 -4.96
C LYS A 164 -9.24 10.66 -4.51
N ASP A 165 -9.43 10.43 -3.21
CA ASP A 165 -10.69 9.91 -2.67
C ASP A 165 -11.83 10.95 -2.76
N LEU A 166 -11.54 12.25 -2.60
CA LEU A 166 -12.48 13.32 -2.90
C LEU A 166 -12.88 13.33 -4.38
N GLY A 167 -11.94 13.04 -5.29
CA GLY A 167 -12.23 12.85 -6.71
C GLY A 167 -13.31 11.80 -6.94
N ASP A 168 -13.18 10.62 -6.33
CA ASP A 168 -14.16 9.53 -6.42
C ASP A 168 -15.51 9.91 -5.80
N VAL A 169 -15.50 10.62 -4.67
CA VAL A 169 -16.74 11.09 -4.02
C VAL A 169 -17.48 12.10 -4.88
N PHE A 170 -16.78 13.06 -5.50
CA PHE A 170 -17.40 14.03 -6.39
C PHE A 170 -17.92 13.38 -7.67
N ASP A 171 -17.24 12.36 -8.21
CA ASP A 171 -17.75 11.58 -9.35
C ASP A 171 -19.05 10.85 -8.97
N SER A 172 -19.08 10.23 -7.79
CA SER A 172 -20.28 9.56 -7.24
C SER A 172 -21.44 10.52 -6.98
N LEU A 173 -21.16 11.80 -6.71
CA LEU A 173 -22.15 12.88 -6.57
C LEU A 173 -22.60 13.48 -7.93
N GLY A 174 -21.98 13.08 -9.05
CA GLY A 174 -22.23 13.66 -10.37
C GLY A 174 -21.57 15.03 -10.59
N GLU A 175 -20.71 15.49 -9.67
CA GLU A 175 -19.97 16.75 -9.75
C GLU A 175 -18.64 16.56 -10.51
N TYR A 176 -18.71 16.09 -11.76
CA TYR A 176 -17.56 15.60 -12.53
C TYR A 176 -16.42 16.61 -12.71
N GLN A 177 -16.74 17.91 -12.81
CA GLN A 177 -15.71 18.94 -12.93
C GLN A 177 -14.85 19.04 -11.66
N LYS A 178 -15.47 18.95 -10.47
CA LYS A 178 -14.72 18.89 -9.21
C LYS A 178 -13.97 17.57 -9.07
N ALA A 179 -14.59 16.46 -9.48
CA ALA A 179 -13.95 15.16 -9.48
C ALA A 179 -12.63 15.17 -10.27
N LYS A 180 -12.64 15.83 -11.43
CA LYS A 180 -11.45 16.07 -12.26
C LYS A 180 -10.40 16.89 -11.52
N GLU A 181 -10.77 18.05 -10.98
CA GLU A 181 -9.83 18.94 -10.27
C GLU A 181 -9.11 18.24 -9.11
N TYR A 182 -9.85 17.49 -8.29
CA TYR A 182 -9.28 16.72 -7.18
C TYR A 182 -8.40 15.56 -7.67
N SER A 183 -8.78 14.90 -8.76
CA SER A 183 -7.97 13.83 -9.34
C SER A 183 -6.68 14.35 -10.00
N GLU A 184 -6.71 15.55 -10.61
CA GLU A 184 -5.53 16.24 -11.15
C GLU A 184 -4.57 16.64 -10.02
N LYS A 185 -5.09 17.23 -8.93
CA LYS A 185 -4.28 17.54 -7.73
C LYS A 185 -3.62 16.29 -7.15
N ALA A 186 -4.35 15.18 -7.05
CA ALA A 186 -3.80 13.93 -6.57
C ALA A 186 -2.67 13.42 -7.46
N LEU A 187 -2.81 13.55 -8.78
CA LEU A 187 -1.77 13.20 -9.74
C LEU A 187 -0.53 14.07 -9.58
N ASP A 188 -0.70 15.39 -9.49
CA ASP A 188 0.41 16.34 -9.33
C ASP A 188 1.19 16.05 -8.04
N ILE A 189 0.49 15.83 -6.92
CA ILE A 189 1.11 15.46 -5.64
C ILE A 189 1.86 14.13 -5.76
N ALA A 190 1.25 13.12 -6.39
CA ALA A 190 1.89 11.81 -6.54
C ALA A 190 3.19 11.90 -7.37
N ILE A 191 3.20 12.73 -8.41
CA ILE A 191 4.41 13.02 -9.21
C ILE A 191 5.45 13.75 -8.34
N GLU A 192 5.06 14.79 -7.61
CA GLU A 192 5.92 15.59 -6.74
C GLU A 192 6.67 14.71 -5.72
N ILE A 193 5.96 13.81 -5.04
CA ILE A 193 6.54 12.94 -4.00
C ILE A 193 7.14 11.64 -4.56
N GLY A 194 7.11 11.44 -5.88
CA GLY A 194 7.59 10.22 -6.54
C GLY A 194 6.77 8.96 -6.22
N ASP A 195 5.52 9.10 -5.78
CA ASP A 195 4.61 7.98 -5.54
C ASP A 195 4.02 7.46 -6.85
N ARG A 196 4.77 6.55 -7.48
CA ARG A 196 4.31 5.87 -8.71
C ARG A 196 3.00 5.10 -8.52
N GLN A 197 2.69 4.60 -7.32
CA GLN A 197 1.41 3.91 -7.11
C GLN A 197 0.26 4.92 -7.06
N GLY A 198 0.46 6.03 -6.36
CA GLY A 198 -0.44 7.18 -6.37
C GLY A 198 -0.67 7.73 -7.78
N GLU A 199 0.38 7.85 -8.59
CA GLU A 199 0.28 8.30 -9.99
C GLU A 199 -0.63 7.38 -10.81
N GLY A 200 -0.44 6.06 -10.69
CA GLY A 200 -1.29 5.09 -11.38
C GLY A 200 -2.75 5.15 -10.92
N ALA A 201 -2.99 5.29 -9.61
CA ALA A 201 -4.33 5.42 -9.06
C ALA A 201 -5.04 6.71 -9.52
N ALA A 202 -4.35 7.85 -9.47
CA ALA A 202 -4.90 9.13 -9.90
C ALA A 202 -5.20 9.16 -11.42
N ASN A 203 -4.35 8.56 -12.26
CA ASN A 203 -4.65 8.36 -13.68
C ASN A 203 -5.89 7.47 -13.87
N GLY A 204 -6.07 6.43 -13.08
CA GLY A 204 -7.27 5.59 -13.10
C GLY A 204 -8.54 6.39 -12.79
N ASN A 205 -8.50 7.22 -11.74
CA ASN A 205 -9.61 8.09 -11.36
C ASN A 205 -9.93 9.12 -12.45
N LEU A 206 -8.93 9.76 -13.05
CA LEU A 206 -9.14 10.65 -14.20
C LEU A 206 -9.80 9.91 -15.37
N GLY A 207 -9.38 8.66 -15.62
CA GLY A 207 -10.04 7.80 -16.60
C GLY A 207 -11.54 7.61 -16.33
N ASN A 208 -11.91 7.35 -15.07
CA ASN A 208 -13.31 7.23 -14.64
C ASN A 208 -14.07 8.55 -14.86
N VAL A 209 -13.51 9.68 -14.41
CA VAL A 209 -14.15 10.99 -14.55
C VAL A 209 -14.38 11.35 -16.01
N PHE A 210 -13.39 11.14 -16.90
CA PHE A 210 -13.56 11.38 -18.33
C PHE A 210 -14.58 10.43 -18.97
N ASN A 211 -14.69 9.20 -18.46
CA ASN A 211 -15.72 8.27 -18.91
C ASN A 211 -17.12 8.76 -18.50
N SER A 212 -17.30 9.24 -17.26
CA SER A 212 -18.54 9.85 -16.77
C SER A 212 -18.93 11.12 -17.54
N LEU A 213 -17.95 11.90 -18.00
CA LEU A 213 -18.14 13.06 -18.88
C LEU A 213 -18.46 12.71 -20.34
N GLY A 214 -18.40 11.43 -20.74
CA GLY A 214 -18.56 11.00 -22.13
C GLY A 214 -17.33 11.24 -23.02
N GLU A 215 -16.21 11.68 -22.46
CA GLU A 215 -14.94 11.93 -23.15
C GLU A 215 -14.12 10.63 -23.28
N TYR A 216 -14.69 9.62 -23.93
CA TYR A 216 -14.16 8.25 -23.95
C TYR A 216 -12.73 8.13 -24.48
N GLN A 217 -12.32 9.00 -25.42
CA GLN A 217 -10.97 8.99 -25.95
C GLN A 217 -9.94 9.40 -24.89
N LYS A 218 -10.23 10.43 -24.10
CA LYS A 218 -9.37 10.83 -22.97
C LYS A 218 -9.39 9.79 -21.87
N ALA A 219 -10.56 9.22 -21.56
CA ALA A 219 -10.67 8.14 -20.59
C ALA A 219 -9.72 6.98 -20.94
N LYS A 220 -9.74 6.54 -22.21
CA LYS A 220 -8.82 5.49 -22.72
C LYS A 220 -7.35 5.86 -22.57
N GLU A 221 -6.97 7.11 -22.79
CA GLU A 221 -5.59 7.58 -22.61
C GLU A 221 -5.14 7.49 -21.15
N TYR A 222 -5.97 7.97 -20.23
CA TYR A 222 -5.69 7.91 -18.79
C TYR A 222 -5.66 6.48 -18.26
N TYR A 223 -6.56 5.61 -18.69
CA TYR A 223 -6.49 4.18 -18.35
C TYR A 223 -5.22 3.51 -18.87
N LYS A 224 -4.76 3.87 -20.08
CA LYS A 224 -3.47 3.36 -20.59
C LYS A 224 -2.28 3.81 -19.74
N LYS A 225 -2.26 5.07 -19.31
CA LYS A 225 -1.21 5.58 -18.39
C LYS A 225 -1.21 4.80 -17.07
N ALA A 226 -2.38 4.61 -16.47
CA ALA A 226 -2.53 3.81 -15.25
C ALA A 226 -2.03 2.36 -15.43
N LEU A 227 -2.40 1.72 -16.56
CA LEU A 227 -1.96 0.36 -16.88
C LEU A 227 -0.45 0.25 -17.08
N ASP A 228 0.18 1.18 -17.77
CA ASP A 228 1.63 1.16 -18.01
C ASP A 228 2.42 1.22 -16.67
N ILE A 229 1.97 2.08 -15.75
CA ILE A 229 2.52 2.19 -14.40
C ILE A 229 2.34 0.87 -13.61
N LEU A 230 1.18 0.21 -13.73
CA LEU A 230 0.93 -1.08 -13.09
C LEU A 230 1.76 -2.22 -13.71
N GLN A 231 1.91 -2.24 -15.03
CA GLN A 231 2.66 -3.28 -15.75
C GLN A 231 4.16 -3.18 -15.49
N THR A 232 4.72 -1.98 -15.38
CA THR A 232 6.13 -1.81 -14.97
C THR A 232 6.38 -2.34 -13.55
N LYS A 233 5.39 -2.30 -12.65
CA LYS A 233 5.46 -2.94 -11.32
C LYS A 233 5.45 -4.46 -11.42
N ILE A 234 4.53 -5.05 -12.20
CA ILE A 234 4.47 -6.50 -12.40
C ILE A 234 5.78 -7.00 -13.00
N ALA A 235 6.28 -6.34 -14.04
CA ALA A 235 7.55 -6.66 -14.68
C ALA A 235 8.73 -6.60 -13.68
N LYS A 236 8.79 -5.58 -12.80
CA LYS A 236 9.81 -5.48 -11.74
C LYS A 236 9.67 -6.59 -10.69
N SER A 237 8.46 -6.92 -10.25
CA SER A 237 8.23 -8.00 -9.29
C SER A 237 8.56 -9.38 -9.88
N VAL A 238 8.19 -9.61 -11.13
CA VAL A 238 8.51 -10.84 -11.87
C VAL A 238 10.02 -10.93 -12.11
N ALA A 239 10.70 -9.85 -12.50
CA ALA A 239 12.15 -9.83 -12.64
C ALA A 239 12.89 -10.11 -11.32
N LYS A 240 12.36 -9.63 -10.18
CA LYS A 240 12.91 -9.93 -8.84
C LYS A 240 12.74 -11.42 -8.48
N VAL A 241 11.60 -12.02 -8.80
CA VAL A 241 11.31 -13.44 -8.56
C VAL A 241 12.13 -14.34 -9.50
N LEU A 242 12.20 -13.99 -10.79
CA LEU A 242 12.92 -14.77 -11.80
C LEU A 242 14.44 -14.60 -11.69
N GLY A 243 14.94 -13.40 -11.36
CA GLY A 243 16.36 -13.14 -11.14
C GLY A 243 16.94 -13.82 -9.89
N THR A 244 16.08 -14.26 -8.97
CA THR A 244 16.46 -15.04 -7.78
C THR A 244 16.31 -16.55 -7.96
N THR A 245 15.75 -17.02 -9.09
CA THR A 245 15.59 -18.45 -9.35
C THR A 245 16.87 -19.05 -9.93
N PRO A 246 17.42 -20.14 -9.36
CA PRO A 246 18.60 -20.84 -9.90
C PRO A 246 18.45 -21.24 -11.38
N LEU A 247 17.20 -21.49 -11.81
CA LEU A 247 16.87 -21.86 -13.18
C LEU A 247 17.25 -20.78 -14.20
N VAL A 248 17.04 -19.49 -13.90
CA VAL A 248 17.32 -18.38 -14.82
C VAL A 248 18.83 -18.14 -14.95
N LYS A 249 19.58 -18.19 -13.84
CA LYS A 249 21.06 -18.14 -13.89
C LYS A 249 21.65 -19.30 -14.70
N THR A 250 21.01 -20.46 -14.65
CA THR A 250 21.43 -21.65 -15.40
C THR A 250 21.09 -21.50 -16.89
N LEU A 251 19.92 -20.96 -17.21
CA LEU A 251 19.50 -20.66 -18.59
C LEU A 251 20.33 -19.54 -19.22
N ASP A 252 20.70 -18.50 -18.49
CA ASP A 252 21.56 -17.41 -18.98
C ASP A 252 22.99 -17.91 -19.27
N LYS A 253 23.55 -18.76 -18.38
CA LYS A 253 24.83 -19.43 -18.64
C LYS A 253 24.75 -20.34 -19.87
N ALA A 254 23.69 -21.13 -20.00
CA ALA A 254 23.49 -22.00 -21.15
C ALA A 254 23.35 -21.21 -22.46
N ARG A 255 22.58 -20.10 -22.45
CA ARG A 255 22.38 -19.21 -23.59
C ARG A 255 23.68 -18.54 -24.04
N ASN A 256 24.50 -18.05 -23.10
CA ASN A 256 25.80 -17.44 -23.41
C ASN A 256 26.79 -18.47 -23.99
N THR A 257 26.82 -19.68 -23.43
CA THR A 257 27.65 -20.78 -23.95
C THR A 257 27.25 -21.18 -25.38
N LEU A 258 25.95 -21.24 -25.66
CA LEU A 258 25.44 -21.52 -27.01
C LEU A 258 25.78 -20.40 -28.00
N ARG A 259 25.73 -19.13 -27.58
CA ARG A 259 26.11 -17.98 -28.41
C ARG A 259 27.59 -17.98 -28.77
N GLU A 260 28.47 -18.30 -27.83
CA GLU A 260 29.91 -18.43 -28.11
C GLU A 260 30.24 -19.59 -29.05
N LYS A 261 29.56 -20.73 -28.90
CA LYS A 261 29.73 -21.88 -29.81
C LYS A 261 29.27 -21.53 -31.23
N ARG A 262 28.16 -20.81 -31.37
CA ARG A 262 27.68 -20.34 -32.68
C ARG A 262 28.68 -19.39 -33.33
N ASN A 263 29.18 -18.39 -32.60
CA ASN A 263 30.17 -17.45 -33.13
C ASN A 263 31.48 -18.15 -33.53
N ARG A 264 31.90 -19.20 -32.81
CA ARG A 264 33.07 -20.03 -33.18
C ARG A 264 32.82 -20.84 -34.45
N ASN A 265 31.64 -21.43 -34.60
CA ASN A 265 31.27 -22.16 -35.82
C ASN A 265 31.16 -21.24 -37.03
N ASP A 266 30.55 -20.05 -36.88
CA ASP A 266 30.43 -19.07 -37.95
C ASP A 266 31.82 -18.59 -38.41
N LYS A 267 32.74 -18.38 -37.46
CA LYS A 267 34.15 -18.06 -37.76
C LYS A 267 34.86 -19.22 -38.49
N TYR A 268 34.73 -20.45 -38.00
CA TYR A 268 35.33 -21.63 -38.62
C TYR A 268 34.82 -21.87 -40.06
N CYS A 269 33.51 -21.71 -40.29
CA CYS A 269 32.93 -21.81 -41.63
C CYS A 269 33.44 -20.70 -42.56
N HIS A 270 33.60 -19.48 -42.06
CA HIS A 270 34.13 -18.36 -42.83
C HIS A 270 35.61 -18.56 -43.21
N ASP A 271 36.43 -19.04 -42.28
CA ASP A 271 37.86 -19.30 -42.52
C ASP A 271 38.04 -20.46 -43.53
N LYS A 272 37.28 -21.55 -43.40
CA LYS A 272 37.31 -22.67 -44.35
C LYS A 272 36.83 -22.30 -45.76
N TYR A 273 35.88 -21.36 -45.87
CA TYR A 273 35.42 -20.82 -47.15
C TYR A 273 36.49 -19.95 -47.83
N LYS A 274 37.25 -19.18 -47.04
CA LYS A 274 38.42 -18.43 -47.55
C LYS A 274 39.54 -19.36 -48.03
N ASP A 275 39.84 -20.42 -47.29
CA ASP A 275 40.89 -21.38 -47.68
C ASP A 275 40.53 -22.13 -48.98
N THR A 276 39.26 -22.46 -49.16
CA THR A 276 38.77 -23.10 -50.41
C THR A 276 38.76 -22.14 -51.59
N LEU A 277 38.44 -20.86 -51.39
CA LEU A 277 38.58 -19.83 -52.43
C LEU A 277 40.04 -19.59 -52.84
N ALA A 278 40.98 -19.65 -51.89
CA ALA A 278 42.40 -19.49 -52.17
C ALA A 278 42.96 -20.64 -53.03
N CYS A 279 42.54 -21.89 -52.79
CA CYS A 279 42.94 -23.06 -53.59
C CYS A 279 42.39 -23.07 -55.03
N VAL A 280 41.30 -22.33 -55.32
CA VAL A 280 40.70 -22.26 -56.67
C VAL A 280 41.33 -21.14 -57.51
N GLN A 281 42.12 -20.25 -56.89
CA GLN A 281 42.75 -19.10 -57.54
C GLN A 281 44.28 -19.24 -57.76
N THR A 282 44.86 -20.41 -57.50
CA THR A 282 46.26 -20.78 -57.77
C THR A 282 46.33 -21.92 -58.77
#